data_AF-A0A8T1YJT7-F1
#
_entry.id   AF-A0A8T1YJT7-F1
#
_cell.length_a   1.000
_cell.length_b   1.000
_cell.length_c   1.000
_cell.angle_alpha   90.00
_cell.angle_beta   90.00
_cell.angle_gamma   90.00
#
_symmetry.space_group_name_H-M   'P 1'
#
loop_
_entity.id
_entity.type
_entity.pdbx_description
1 polymer ?
#
loop_
_entity_poly.entity_id
_entity_poly.type
_entity_poly.pdbx_seq_one_letter_code
_entity_poly.pdbx_strand_id
1 'polypeptide(L)'
;MAAGLSTAVTFKPLHRSFSSSSSSDFRLRHPKSLSGFSPSLRFKGFSVCYVVEERRQNSPIENDERPESTSSTTAIDAEYLALRLAEKLERKKSERSTYLIAAVLSSFGITSMAVMAVYYRFSWQMEGGEISMLEMFGTFALSVGAAVGMEFWARWAHRALWHASLWNMHESHHKPREGPFELNDVFAIVNAVPAIGLLSYGFFNKGLVPGLCFGAGLGITVFGIAYMFVHDGLVHKRFPVGPIADVPYLRKVAAAHQLHHTDKFNGVPYGLFLGPKELEEVGGNEELDKEISRRIKSYKKASGSGSTS
;
A
#
# COMPACT_ATOMS: atom_id res chain seq x y z
N MET A 1 -58.19 -45.04 16.82
CA MET A 1 -57.37 -45.39 15.63
C MET A 1 -57.68 -44.40 14.52
N ALA A 2 -56.70 -44.16 13.66
CA ALA A 2 -56.52 -42.98 12.82
C ALA A 2 -57.31 -42.93 11.50
N ALA A 3 -57.05 -41.82 10.77
CA ALA A 3 -57.38 -41.42 9.39
C ALA A 3 -58.70 -40.64 9.22
N GLY A 4 -58.75 -39.48 8.55
CA GLY A 4 -57.76 -38.68 7.83
C GLY A 4 -58.46 -37.66 6.90
N LEU A 5 -57.70 -36.62 6.50
CA LEU A 5 -57.84 -35.72 5.31
C LEU A 5 -59.05 -34.77 5.26
N SER A 6 -59.03 -33.59 4.63
CA SER A 6 -58.01 -32.64 4.14
C SER A 6 -58.82 -31.45 3.58
N THR A 7 -58.48 -30.19 3.88
CA THR A 7 -59.04 -29.04 3.15
C THR A 7 -58.02 -27.91 3.02
N ALA A 8 -57.70 -27.57 1.77
CA ALA A 8 -56.92 -26.41 1.37
C ALA A 8 -57.76 -25.13 1.45
N VAL A 9 -57.14 -23.99 1.80
CA VAL A 9 -57.76 -22.66 1.71
C VAL A 9 -56.78 -21.72 1.01
N THR A 10 -57.23 -21.21 -0.16
CA THR A 10 -56.59 -20.21 -1.00
C THR A 10 -56.79 -18.80 -0.45
N PHE A 11 -55.73 -17.98 -0.42
CA PHE A 11 -55.82 -16.55 -0.15
C PHE A 11 -56.08 -15.76 -1.44
N LYS A 12 -57.08 -14.87 -1.43
CA LYS A 12 -57.28 -13.81 -2.43
C LYS A 12 -57.30 -12.43 -1.73
N PRO A 13 -56.85 -11.37 -2.43
CA PRO A 13 -56.53 -10.07 -1.84
C PRO A 13 -57.76 -9.19 -1.66
N LEU A 14 -57.77 -8.41 -0.57
CA LEU A 14 -58.81 -7.42 -0.27
C LEU A 14 -58.48 -6.08 -0.97
N HIS A 15 -59.28 -5.79 -2.00
CA HIS A 15 -59.50 -4.47 -2.58
C HIS A 15 -60.38 -3.64 -1.62
N ARG A 16 -60.08 -2.35 -1.43
CA ARG A 16 -61.05 -1.38 -0.89
C ARG A 16 -61.10 -0.15 -1.80
N SER A 17 -62.31 0.20 -2.21
CA SER A 17 -62.62 1.17 -3.26
C SER A 17 -63.36 2.40 -2.72
N PHE A 18 -63.39 3.45 -3.56
CA PHE A 18 -64.28 4.64 -3.62
C PHE A 18 -63.85 5.88 -2.81
N SER A 19 -63.93 7.13 -3.30
CA SER A 19 -64.68 7.68 -4.45
C SER A 19 -64.02 8.92 -5.06
N SER A 20 -64.48 9.27 -6.27
CA SER A 20 -64.01 10.30 -7.20
C SER A 20 -64.57 11.72 -6.96
N SER A 21 -63.84 12.75 -7.40
CA SER A 21 -64.43 13.95 -8.03
C SER A 21 -63.46 14.71 -8.94
N SER A 22 -63.77 14.68 -10.24
CA SER A 22 -63.69 15.73 -11.29
C SER A 22 -62.38 16.44 -11.65
N SER A 23 -61.84 16.04 -12.82
CA SER A 23 -61.65 16.83 -14.06
C SER A 23 -61.09 18.26 -14.03
N SER A 24 -59.89 18.44 -14.61
CA SER A 24 -59.59 19.55 -15.54
C SER A 24 -58.34 19.24 -16.39
N ASP A 25 -58.51 19.33 -17.70
CA ASP A 25 -57.52 19.17 -18.78
C ASP A 25 -56.26 20.05 -18.63
N PHE A 26 -55.08 19.53 -18.98
CA PHE A 26 -54.10 20.33 -19.75
C PHE A 26 -53.17 19.48 -20.62
N ARG A 27 -53.04 19.92 -21.88
CA ARG A 27 -52.49 19.22 -23.03
C ARG A 27 -50.95 19.24 -23.08
N LEU A 28 -50.39 18.17 -23.65
CA LEU A 28 -49.03 18.10 -24.19
C LEU A 28 -48.78 19.17 -25.27
N ARG A 29 -47.63 19.86 -25.19
CA ARG A 29 -47.03 20.59 -26.31
C ARG A 29 -45.50 20.58 -26.24
N HIS A 30 -44.88 19.99 -27.24
CA HIS A 30 -43.50 20.29 -27.65
C HIS A 30 -43.38 21.75 -28.14
N PRO A 31 -42.18 22.32 -28.07
CA PRO A 31 -41.67 23.03 -29.25
C PRO A 31 -40.20 22.73 -29.58
N LYS A 32 -39.88 23.02 -30.86
CA LYS A 32 -38.60 22.85 -31.55
C LYS A 32 -37.66 24.04 -31.32
N SER A 33 -36.36 23.74 -31.34
CA SER A 33 -35.20 24.50 -31.86
C SER A 33 -35.35 26.00 -32.17
N LEU A 34 -34.47 26.82 -31.58
CA LEU A 34 -33.84 27.98 -32.21
C LEU A 34 -32.41 28.17 -31.68
N SER A 35 -31.50 28.34 -32.65
CA SER A 35 -30.06 28.57 -32.59
C SER A 35 -29.66 29.97 -32.12
N GLY A 36 -28.49 30.11 -31.48
CA GLY A 36 -27.73 31.37 -31.47
C GLY A 36 -26.68 31.54 -30.37
N PHE A 37 -25.39 31.40 -30.76
CA PHE A 37 -24.15 32.02 -30.23
C PHE A 37 -23.76 31.78 -28.74
N SER A 38 -22.50 31.55 -28.33
CA SER A 38 -21.17 31.30 -28.93
C SER A 38 -20.29 30.75 -27.78
N PRO A 39 -19.24 29.95 -28.04
CA PRO A 39 -18.49 29.24 -27.00
C PRO A 39 -17.24 30.02 -26.55
N SER A 40 -17.02 30.21 -25.25
CA SER A 40 -15.71 30.64 -24.75
C SER A 40 -15.46 30.21 -23.29
N LEU A 41 -15.16 28.94 -23.07
CA LEU A 41 -14.30 28.52 -21.95
C LEU A 41 -13.19 27.64 -22.52
N ARG A 42 -12.17 28.37 -22.95
CA ARG A 42 -10.91 27.90 -23.52
C ARG A 42 -10.19 27.06 -22.47
N PHE A 43 -10.25 25.74 -22.63
CA PHE A 43 -9.43 24.79 -21.89
C PHE A 43 -7.96 25.12 -22.20
N LYS A 44 -7.22 25.67 -21.22
CA LYS A 44 -5.77 25.91 -21.38
C LYS A 44 -5.10 24.54 -21.50
N GLY A 45 -4.41 24.36 -22.63
CA GLY A 45 -3.82 23.11 -23.04
C GLY A 45 -2.77 22.57 -22.08
N PHE A 46 -2.66 21.25 -22.05
CA PHE A 46 -1.49 20.53 -21.57
C PHE A 46 -0.27 20.99 -22.37
N SER A 47 0.68 21.62 -21.71
CA SER A 47 2.01 21.82 -22.27
C SER A 47 2.77 20.50 -22.13
N VAL A 48 2.82 19.73 -23.21
CA VAL A 48 3.70 18.56 -23.33
C VAL A 48 5.10 19.09 -23.65
N CYS A 49 5.99 19.04 -22.67
CA CYS A 49 7.39 19.39 -22.85
C CYS A 49 8.08 18.22 -23.56
N TYR A 50 8.26 18.33 -24.88
CA TYR A 50 9.12 17.41 -25.62
C TYR A 50 10.58 17.80 -25.31
N VAL A 51 11.29 16.94 -24.58
CA VAL A 51 12.75 17.02 -24.51
C VAL A 51 13.26 16.47 -25.84
N VAL A 52 13.65 17.37 -26.74
CA VAL A 52 14.41 17.02 -27.95
C VAL A 52 15.79 16.58 -27.49
N GLU A 53 16.03 15.28 -27.58
CA GLU A 53 17.36 14.70 -27.45
C GLU A 53 18.18 15.19 -28.66
N GLU A 54 19.21 16.02 -28.42
CA GLU A 54 20.13 16.42 -29.48
C GLU A 54 20.82 15.18 -30.05
N ARG A 55 20.38 14.78 -31.24
CA ARG A 55 21.08 13.89 -32.14
C ARG A 55 22.46 14.50 -32.40
N ARG A 56 23.50 13.99 -31.72
CA ARG A 56 24.90 14.21 -32.12
C ARG A 56 25.05 13.80 -33.58
N GLN A 57 25.09 14.78 -34.47
CA GLN A 57 25.51 14.61 -35.85
C GLN A 57 27.02 14.39 -35.85
N ASN A 58 27.42 13.22 -36.35
CA ASN A 58 28.77 12.99 -36.83
C ASN A 58 29.02 13.90 -38.04
N SER A 59 30.10 14.67 -38.02
CA SER A 59 30.75 15.12 -39.25
C SER A 59 32.28 15.15 -39.06
N PRO A 60 33.06 14.71 -40.06
CA PRO A 60 34.50 14.51 -39.94
C PRO A 60 35.27 15.74 -40.44
N ILE A 61 36.25 16.24 -39.67
CA ILE A 61 37.29 17.18 -40.11
C ILE A 61 38.53 16.79 -39.31
N GLU A 62 39.42 15.97 -39.89
CA GLU A 62 40.61 16.35 -40.66
C GLU A 62 41.84 16.44 -39.72
N ASN A 63 42.88 15.70 -40.11
CA ASN A 63 44.13 15.57 -39.37
C ASN A 63 44.83 16.93 -39.29
N ASP A 64 45.33 17.29 -38.11
CA ASP A 64 46.56 18.08 -38.05
C ASP A 64 47.38 17.76 -36.80
N GLU A 65 48.67 17.97 -36.94
CA GLU A 65 49.80 17.30 -36.31
C GLU A 65 49.95 17.45 -34.77
N ARG A 66 50.63 16.46 -34.17
CA ARG A 66 51.24 16.56 -32.82
C ARG A 66 52.66 17.10 -32.98
N PRO A 67 53.22 17.84 -32.00
CA PRO A 67 53.80 17.13 -30.85
C PRO A 67 53.71 17.85 -29.48
N GLU A 68 53.87 17.03 -28.42
CA GLU A 68 54.35 17.39 -27.07
C GLU A 68 53.46 18.14 -26.05
N SER A 69 52.89 17.38 -25.11
CA SER A 69 52.87 17.67 -23.64
C SER A 69 52.11 16.56 -22.88
N THR A 70 52.63 15.34 -22.89
CA THR A 70 51.92 14.14 -22.37
C THR A 70 52.03 13.95 -20.84
N SER A 71 51.81 15.01 -20.06
CA SER A 71 51.79 14.96 -18.59
C SER A 71 50.69 15.84 -17.97
N SER A 72 50.44 17.02 -18.54
CA SER A 72 49.49 18.00 -17.99
C SER A 72 48.03 17.76 -18.41
N THR A 73 47.77 17.21 -19.60
CA THR A 73 46.41 17.00 -20.11
C THR A 73 45.63 15.97 -19.30
N THR A 74 46.29 14.87 -18.90
CA THR A 74 45.67 13.83 -18.07
C THR A 74 45.36 14.31 -16.65
N ALA A 75 46.15 15.25 -16.12
CA ALA A 75 45.93 15.80 -14.79
C ALA A 75 44.75 16.79 -14.76
N ILE A 76 44.64 17.64 -15.78
CA ILE A 76 43.52 18.61 -15.93
C ILE A 76 42.19 17.88 -16.15
N ASP A 77 42.17 16.82 -16.96
CA ASP A 77 40.97 16.00 -17.18
C ASP A 77 40.55 15.25 -15.91
N ALA A 78 41.51 14.78 -15.10
CA ALA A 78 41.25 14.14 -13.82
C ALA A 78 40.69 15.12 -12.76
N GLU A 79 41.23 16.34 -12.70
CA GLU A 79 40.76 17.40 -11.80
C GLU A 79 39.34 17.88 -12.18
N TYR A 80 39.08 18.07 -13.48
CA TYR A 80 37.74 18.41 -13.98
C TYR A 80 36.71 17.31 -13.69
N LEU A 81 37.10 16.04 -13.87
CA LEU A 81 36.25 14.90 -13.52
C LEU A 81 35.99 14.84 -12.01
N ALA A 82 37.01 15.10 -11.18
CA ALA A 82 36.88 15.14 -9.73
C ALA A 82 35.93 16.25 -9.28
N LEU A 83 36.00 17.44 -9.86
CA LEU A 83 35.06 18.55 -9.60
C LEU A 83 33.62 18.19 -9.99
N ARG A 84 33.40 17.61 -11.19
CA ARG A 84 32.07 17.14 -11.60
C ARG A 84 31.53 16.03 -10.71
N LEU A 85 32.40 15.14 -10.22
CA LEU A 85 32.01 14.09 -9.29
C LEU A 85 31.65 14.67 -7.91
N ALA A 86 32.43 15.64 -7.41
CA ALA A 86 32.14 16.35 -6.18
C ALA A 86 30.81 17.10 -6.25
N GLU A 87 30.54 17.82 -7.34
CA GLU A 87 29.25 18.51 -7.56
C GLU A 87 28.08 17.51 -7.61
N LYS A 88 28.24 16.38 -8.33
CA LYS A 88 27.23 15.31 -8.36
C LYS A 88 26.99 14.69 -6.99
N LEU A 89 28.03 14.53 -6.17
CA LEU A 89 27.93 13.99 -4.82
C LEU A 89 27.21 14.96 -3.89
N GLU A 90 27.56 16.25 -3.93
CA GLU A 90 26.87 17.28 -3.15
C GLU A 90 25.41 17.43 -3.57
N ARG A 91 25.09 17.34 -4.86
CA ARG A 91 23.70 17.31 -5.33
C ARG A 91 22.93 16.10 -4.82
N LYS A 92 23.50 14.89 -4.89
CA LYS A 92 22.87 13.68 -4.33
C LYS A 92 22.70 13.77 -2.81
N LYS A 93 23.64 14.40 -2.12
CA LYS A 93 23.57 14.63 -0.68
C LYS A 93 22.46 15.62 -0.33
N SER A 94 22.36 16.74 -1.05
CA SER A 94 21.28 17.72 -0.83
C SER A 94 19.90 17.16 -1.17
N GLU A 95 19.78 16.37 -2.25
CA GLU A 95 18.57 15.62 -2.60
C GLU A 95 18.18 14.67 -1.45
N ARG A 96 19.11 13.82 -0.99
CA ARG A 96 18.87 12.90 0.15
C ARG A 96 18.46 13.63 1.42
N SER A 97 19.11 14.75 1.75
CA SER A 97 18.74 15.57 2.90
C SER A 97 17.33 16.16 2.74
N THR A 98 16.98 16.62 1.55
CA THR A 98 15.64 17.15 1.24
C THR A 98 14.58 16.05 1.38
N TYR A 99 14.83 14.85 0.84
CA TYR A 99 13.95 13.69 0.99
C TYR A 99 13.82 13.26 2.45
N LEU A 100 14.91 13.27 3.22
CA LEU A 100 14.88 12.95 4.64
C LEU A 100 14.02 13.95 5.42
N ILE A 101 14.22 15.26 5.20
CA ILE A 101 13.41 16.30 5.85
C ILE A 101 11.94 16.14 5.46
N ALA A 102 11.64 15.94 4.18
CA ALA A 102 10.29 15.72 3.69
C ALA A 102 9.65 14.48 4.33
N ALA A 103 10.39 13.38 4.44
CA ALA A 103 9.93 12.14 5.07
C ALA A 103 9.69 12.31 6.59
N VAL A 104 10.55 13.05 7.29
CA VAL A 104 10.37 13.32 8.73
C VAL A 104 9.15 14.19 8.95
N LEU A 105 8.99 15.27 8.19
CA LEU A 105 7.84 16.18 8.29
C LEU A 105 6.53 15.47 7.93
N SER A 106 6.52 14.67 6.86
CA SER A 106 5.32 13.90 6.46
C SER A 106 4.96 12.83 7.49
N SER A 107 5.96 12.11 8.02
CA SER A 107 5.75 11.11 9.07
C SER A 107 5.18 11.76 10.33
N PHE A 108 5.75 12.90 10.75
CA PHE A 108 5.22 13.66 11.89
C PHE A 108 3.79 14.17 11.64
N GLY A 109 3.51 14.71 10.45
CA GLY A 109 2.18 15.18 10.08
C GLY A 109 1.13 14.07 10.08
N ILE A 110 1.44 12.93 9.43
CA ILE A 110 0.53 11.79 9.33
C ILE A 110 0.30 11.16 10.71
N THR A 111 1.36 10.97 11.50
CA THR A 111 1.23 10.40 12.86
C THR A 111 0.45 11.33 13.79
N SER A 112 0.72 12.63 13.75
CA SER A 112 -0.05 13.63 14.50
C SER A 112 -1.53 13.62 14.10
N MET A 113 -1.82 13.61 12.80
CA MET A 113 -3.19 13.52 12.29
C MET A 113 -3.90 12.24 12.73
N ALA A 114 -3.21 11.09 12.71
CA ALA A 114 -3.77 9.82 13.14
C ALA A 114 -4.07 9.81 14.66
N VAL A 115 -3.13 10.29 15.48
CA VAL A 115 -3.33 10.43 16.94
C VAL A 115 -4.49 11.38 17.23
N MET A 116 -4.55 12.51 16.53
CA MET A 116 -5.59 13.50 16.67
C MET A 116 -6.97 12.94 16.26
N ALA A 117 -7.05 12.17 15.17
CA ALA A 117 -8.28 11.53 14.73
C ALA A 117 -8.79 10.51 15.76
N VAL A 118 -7.89 9.67 16.31
CA VAL A 118 -8.26 8.73 17.38
C VAL A 118 -8.71 9.50 18.63
N TYR A 119 -7.97 10.52 19.03
CA TYR A 119 -8.31 11.36 20.19
C TYR A 119 -9.69 12.00 20.03
N TYR A 120 -9.94 12.69 18.91
CA TYR A 120 -11.24 13.31 18.65
C TYR A 120 -12.36 12.28 18.57
N ARG A 121 -12.10 11.09 18.00
CA ARG A 121 -13.09 10.01 17.94
C ARG A 121 -13.52 9.53 19.32
N PHE A 122 -12.62 9.51 20.30
CA PHE A 122 -12.98 9.17 21.67
C PHE A 122 -13.50 10.37 22.47
N SER A 123 -13.02 11.59 22.21
CA SER A 123 -13.45 12.78 22.96
C SER A 123 -14.94 13.08 22.75
N TRP A 124 -15.41 13.13 21.49
CA TRP A 124 -16.82 13.39 21.19
C TRP A 124 -17.75 12.19 21.48
N GLN A 125 -17.18 10.99 21.70
CA GLN A 125 -17.92 9.82 22.19
C GLN A 125 -18.24 9.98 23.68
N MET A 126 -17.38 10.66 24.44
CA MET A 126 -17.60 10.96 25.86
C MET A 126 -18.48 12.21 26.07
N GLU A 127 -18.65 13.04 25.03
CA GLU A 127 -19.62 14.16 25.02
C GLU A 127 -21.06 13.61 24.96
N GLY A 128 -21.63 13.35 26.13
CA GLY A 128 -22.98 12.80 26.29
C GLY A 128 -23.31 12.21 27.65
N GLY A 129 -22.34 12.13 28.58
CA GLY A 129 -22.55 11.72 29.98
C GLY A 129 -22.68 10.20 30.21
N GLU A 130 -23.11 9.44 29.20
CA GLU A 130 -23.15 7.97 29.25
C GLU A 130 -22.01 7.37 28.41
N ILE A 131 -20.96 6.91 29.08
CA ILE A 131 -19.87 6.17 28.43
C ILE A 131 -20.40 4.79 28.05
N SER A 132 -20.60 4.56 26.75
CA SER A 132 -20.92 3.24 26.23
C SER A 132 -19.69 2.32 26.31
N MET A 133 -19.54 1.63 27.44
CA MET A 133 -18.47 0.66 27.67
C MET A 133 -18.44 -0.44 26.60
N LEU A 134 -19.63 -0.82 26.10
CA LEU A 134 -19.76 -1.78 25.02
C LEU A 134 -19.16 -1.26 23.71
N GLU A 135 -19.36 0.02 23.38
CA GLU A 135 -18.76 0.63 22.19
C GLU A 135 -17.24 0.73 22.31
N MET A 136 -16.72 1.15 23.47
CA MET A 136 -15.27 1.21 23.70
C MET A 136 -14.61 -0.17 23.62
N PHE A 137 -15.17 -1.14 24.34
CA PHE A 137 -14.68 -2.52 24.32
C PHE A 137 -14.79 -3.12 22.93
N GLY A 138 -15.93 -2.93 22.26
CA GLY A 138 -16.15 -3.40 20.89
C GLY A 138 -15.15 -2.80 19.91
N THR A 139 -14.90 -1.49 20.00
CA THR A 139 -13.89 -0.80 19.16
C THR A 139 -12.50 -1.40 19.37
N PHE A 140 -12.08 -1.57 20.62
CA PHE A 140 -10.80 -2.18 20.94
C PHE A 140 -10.70 -3.63 20.47
N ALA A 141 -11.71 -4.45 20.78
CA ALA A 141 -11.75 -5.86 20.41
C ALA A 141 -11.75 -6.04 18.89
N LEU A 142 -12.49 -5.23 18.14
CA LEU A 142 -12.49 -5.27 16.67
C LEU A 142 -11.18 -4.75 16.08
N SER A 143 -10.51 -3.80 16.72
CA SER A 143 -9.18 -3.36 16.28
C SER A 143 -8.14 -4.48 16.41
N VAL A 144 -8.04 -5.10 17.59
CA VAL A 144 -7.13 -6.24 17.80
C VAL A 144 -7.53 -7.42 16.93
N GLY A 145 -8.82 -7.75 16.89
CA GLY A 145 -9.36 -8.85 16.10
C GLY A 145 -9.14 -8.69 14.61
N ALA A 146 -9.34 -7.48 14.06
CA ALA A 146 -9.07 -7.20 12.65
C ALA A 146 -7.57 -7.23 12.34
N ALA A 147 -6.71 -6.69 13.22
CA ALA A 147 -5.26 -6.74 13.03
C ALA A 147 -4.74 -8.19 12.94
N VAL A 148 -5.23 -9.07 13.82
CA VAL A 148 -4.90 -10.51 13.79
C VAL A 148 -5.59 -11.21 12.60
N GLY A 149 -6.86 -10.92 12.35
CA GLY A 149 -7.65 -11.49 11.26
C GLY A 149 -7.05 -11.21 9.88
N MET A 150 -6.43 -10.04 9.71
CA MET A 150 -5.77 -9.66 8.47
C MET A 150 -4.59 -10.56 8.11
N GLU A 151 -3.90 -11.17 9.08
CA GLU A 151 -2.86 -12.18 8.77
C GLU A 151 -3.47 -13.41 8.10
N PHE A 152 -4.62 -13.89 8.59
CA PHE A 152 -5.32 -15.03 8.01
C PHE A 152 -5.91 -14.69 6.64
N TRP A 153 -6.50 -13.50 6.51
CA TRP A 153 -6.99 -13.00 5.23
C TRP A 153 -5.86 -12.86 4.21
N ALA A 154 -4.75 -12.22 4.57
CA ALA A 154 -3.61 -12.02 3.69
C ALA A 154 -3.00 -13.37 3.27
N ARG A 155 -2.81 -14.30 4.21
CA ARG A 155 -2.35 -15.67 3.91
C ARG A 155 -3.26 -16.37 2.91
N TRP A 156 -4.58 -16.33 3.13
CA TRP A 156 -5.54 -16.94 2.22
C TRP A 156 -5.53 -16.25 0.85
N ALA A 157 -5.60 -14.93 0.81
CA ALA A 157 -5.61 -14.16 -0.43
C ALA A 157 -4.32 -14.35 -1.22
N HIS A 158 -3.18 -14.39 -0.54
CA HIS A 158 -1.88 -14.65 -1.16
C HIS A 158 -1.87 -16.01 -1.86
N ARG A 159 -2.29 -17.07 -1.17
CA ARG A 159 -2.37 -18.41 -1.76
C ARG A 159 -3.43 -18.55 -2.85
N ALA A 160 -4.66 -18.12 -2.55
CA ALA A 160 -5.84 -18.46 -3.34
C ALA A 160 -6.15 -17.45 -4.45
N LEU A 161 -5.66 -16.21 -4.34
CA LEU A 161 -5.89 -15.15 -5.33
C LEU A 161 -4.57 -14.75 -5.99
N TRP A 162 -3.56 -14.34 -5.23
CA TRP A 162 -2.33 -13.77 -5.78
C TRP A 162 -1.46 -14.81 -6.49
N HIS A 163 -1.40 -16.04 -5.99
CA HIS A 163 -0.74 -17.18 -6.67
C HIS A 163 -1.66 -17.93 -7.65
N ALA A 164 -2.86 -17.41 -7.89
CA ALA A 164 -3.82 -18.02 -8.82
C ALA A 164 -4.28 -17.00 -9.88
N SER A 165 -5.47 -16.41 -9.71
CA SER A 165 -6.09 -15.53 -10.70
C SER A 165 -5.40 -14.16 -10.84
N LEU A 166 -4.64 -13.72 -9.83
CA LEU A 166 -3.97 -12.41 -9.80
C LEU A 166 -2.43 -12.54 -9.90
N TRP A 167 -1.93 -13.66 -10.42
CA TRP A 167 -0.50 -13.91 -10.59
C TRP A 167 0.18 -12.87 -11.47
N ASN A 168 -0.46 -12.42 -12.54
CA ASN A 168 0.08 -11.36 -13.41
C ASN A 168 0.44 -10.07 -12.66
N MET A 169 -0.24 -9.76 -11.56
CA MET A 169 0.09 -8.62 -10.70
C MET A 169 1.17 -8.99 -9.67
N HIS A 170 1.04 -10.16 -9.07
CA HIS A 170 1.94 -10.64 -8.03
C HIS A 170 3.30 -11.10 -8.55
N GLU A 171 3.43 -11.47 -9.82
CA GLU A 171 4.68 -11.92 -10.44
C GLU A 171 5.77 -10.84 -10.36
N SER A 172 5.38 -9.57 -10.44
CA SER A 172 6.30 -8.44 -10.26
C SER A 172 7.01 -8.46 -8.91
N HIS A 173 6.39 -9.05 -7.89
CA HIS A 173 6.92 -9.23 -6.54
C HIS A 173 7.96 -10.36 -6.44
N HIS A 174 7.83 -11.38 -7.29
CA HIS A 174 8.74 -12.53 -7.32
C HIS A 174 9.98 -12.28 -8.16
N LYS A 175 9.92 -11.31 -9.07
CA LYS A 175 11.03 -10.91 -9.93
C LYS A 175 11.89 -9.83 -9.27
N PRO A 176 13.16 -9.69 -9.67
CA PRO A 176 13.97 -8.54 -9.27
C PRO A 176 13.28 -7.23 -9.66
N ARG A 177 13.18 -6.32 -8.71
CA ARG A 177 12.46 -5.04 -8.87
C ARG A 177 13.13 -4.09 -9.87
N GLU A 178 12.31 -3.48 -10.73
CA GLU A 178 12.70 -2.43 -11.66
C GLU A 178 12.08 -1.08 -11.26
N GLY A 179 12.68 -0.39 -10.28
CA GLY A 179 12.26 0.96 -9.86
C GLY A 179 11.38 1.00 -8.60
N PRO A 180 10.86 2.18 -8.19
CA PRO A 180 10.28 2.42 -6.87
C PRO A 180 8.94 1.71 -6.61
N PHE A 181 8.16 1.42 -7.65
CA PHE A 181 6.81 0.84 -7.55
C PHE A 181 6.74 -0.49 -8.30
N GLU A 182 5.89 -1.38 -7.81
CA GLU A 182 5.58 -2.66 -8.43
C GLU A 182 4.07 -2.79 -8.66
N LEU A 183 3.68 -3.58 -9.67
CA LEU A 183 2.26 -3.85 -9.91
C LEU A 183 1.58 -4.53 -8.70
N ASN A 184 2.37 -5.27 -7.92
CA ASN A 184 1.98 -5.86 -6.64
C ASN A 184 1.50 -4.82 -5.59
N ASP A 185 1.96 -3.57 -5.67
CA ASP A 185 1.57 -2.51 -4.72
C ASP A 185 0.06 -2.21 -4.76
N VAL A 186 -0.62 -2.60 -5.85
CA VAL A 186 -2.09 -2.50 -5.96
C VAL A 186 -2.79 -3.28 -4.86
N PHE A 187 -2.24 -4.40 -4.38
CA PHE A 187 -2.86 -5.16 -3.29
C PHE A 187 -2.86 -4.38 -1.97
N ALA A 188 -1.84 -3.57 -1.70
CA ALA A 188 -1.83 -2.68 -0.55
C ALA A 188 -2.94 -1.62 -0.66
N ILE A 189 -3.12 -1.03 -1.86
CA ILE A 189 -4.18 -0.05 -2.13
C ILE A 189 -5.57 -0.67 -1.97
N VAL A 190 -5.80 -1.86 -2.54
CA VAL A 190 -7.08 -2.56 -2.47
C VAL A 190 -7.49 -2.86 -1.02
N ASN A 191 -6.53 -3.17 -0.13
CA ASN A 191 -6.82 -3.37 1.29
C ASN A 191 -6.90 -2.04 2.08
N ALA A 192 -6.26 -0.97 1.62
CA ALA A 192 -6.32 0.35 2.26
C ALA A 192 -7.68 1.04 2.06
N VAL A 193 -8.30 0.90 0.88
CA VAL A 193 -9.62 1.49 0.57
C VAL A 193 -10.71 1.10 1.58
N PRO A 194 -10.95 -0.20 1.90
CA PRO A 194 -11.96 -0.56 2.90
C PRO A 194 -11.58 -0.09 4.31
N ALA A 195 -10.29 -0.07 4.67
CA ALA A 195 -9.83 0.46 5.96
C ALA A 195 -10.18 1.95 6.11
N ILE A 196 -9.90 2.76 5.08
CA ILE A 196 -10.24 4.19 5.04
C ILE A 196 -11.76 4.38 5.09
N GLY A 197 -12.53 3.58 4.35
CA GLY A 197 -13.99 3.64 4.38
C GLY A 197 -14.56 3.36 5.77
N LEU A 198 -14.05 2.33 6.44
CA LEU A 198 -14.45 1.94 7.80
C LEU A 198 -14.05 3.00 8.84
N LEU A 199 -12.83 3.54 8.77
CA LEU A 199 -12.37 4.64 9.63
C LEU A 199 -13.20 5.90 9.41
N SER A 200 -13.49 6.27 8.17
CA SER A 200 -14.28 7.46 7.84
C SER A 200 -15.70 7.33 8.35
N TYR A 201 -16.37 6.21 8.06
CA TYR A 201 -17.73 5.95 8.57
C TYR A 201 -17.75 5.95 10.10
N GLY A 202 -16.79 5.28 10.73
CA GLY A 202 -16.68 5.24 12.17
C GLY A 202 -16.35 6.58 12.81
N PHE A 203 -15.61 7.45 12.13
CA PHE A 203 -15.24 8.79 12.61
C PHE A 203 -16.42 9.76 12.60
N PHE A 204 -17.21 9.76 11.52
CA PHE A 204 -18.29 10.75 11.34
C PHE A 204 -19.64 10.35 11.96
N ASN A 205 -19.79 9.14 12.49
CA ASN A 205 -21.06 8.64 13.02
C ASN A 205 -20.94 8.19 14.49
N LYS A 206 -21.98 8.41 15.29
CA LYS A 206 -22.06 7.99 16.70
C LYS A 206 -22.73 6.63 16.86
N GLY A 207 -22.34 5.91 17.90
CA GLY A 207 -23.00 4.69 18.35
C GLY A 207 -22.17 3.43 18.10
N LEU A 208 -22.73 2.30 18.54
CA LEU A 208 -22.02 1.02 18.58
C LEU A 208 -21.49 0.59 17.21
N VAL A 209 -22.32 0.58 16.18
CA VAL A 209 -21.93 0.11 14.84
C VAL A 209 -20.80 0.96 14.24
N PRO A 210 -20.89 2.31 14.22
CA PRO A 210 -19.76 3.16 13.85
C PRO A 210 -18.49 2.91 14.67
N GLY A 211 -18.59 2.70 15.99
CA GLY A 211 -17.44 2.35 16.83
C GLY A 211 -16.77 1.05 16.41
N LEU A 212 -17.56 0.00 16.15
CA LEU A 212 -17.05 -1.28 15.63
C LEU A 212 -16.37 -1.12 14.27
N CYS A 213 -16.96 -0.33 13.36
CA CYS A 213 -16.35 -0.02 12.06
C CYS A 213 -15.01 0.72 12.23
N PHE A 214 -14.97 1.74 13.11
CA PHE A 214 -13.74 2.46 13.40
C PHE A 214 -12.65 1.51 13.93
N GLY A 215 -13.01 0.63 14.86
CA GLY A 215 -12.13 -0.40 15.41
C GLY A 215 -11.59 -1.32 14.31
N ALA A 216 -12.45 -1.89 13.48
CA ALA A 216 -12.05 -2.76 12.38
C ALA A 216 -11.12 -2.05 11.38
N GLY A 217 -11.46 -0.83 10.97
CA GLY A 217 -10.63 -0.01 10.09
C GLY A 217 -9.25 0.26 10.70
N LEU A 218 -9.20 0.61 11.99
CA LEU A 218 -7.95 0.82 12.73
C LEU A 218 -7.09 -0.44 12.76
N GLY A 219 -7.68 -1.61 13.02
CA GLY A 219 -6.98 -2.89 13.02
C GLY A 219 -6.38 -3.23 11.64
N ILE A 220 -7.13 -3.02 10.56
CA ILE A 220 -6.64 -3.23 9.19
C ILE A 220 -5.48 -2.27 8.90
N THR A 221 -5.59 -1.00 9.27
CA THR A 221 -4.51 -0.01 9.08
C THR A 221 -3.25 -0.38 9.88
N VAL A 222 -3.39 -0.80 11.14
CA VAL A 222 -2.26 -1.25 11.97
C VAL A 222 -1.57 -2.44 11.33
N PHE A 223 -2.33 -3.44 10.86
CA PHE A 223 -1.75 -4.56 10.13
C PHE A 223 -1.05 -4.11 8.85
N GLY A 224 -1.66 -3.23 8.05
CA GLY A 224 -1.07 -2.70 6.83
C GLY A 224 0.25 -1.97 7.06
N ILE A 225 0.34 -1.17 8.12
CA ILE A 225 1.59 -0.50 8.54
C ILE A 225 2.63 -1.57 8.92
N ALA A 226 2.28 -2.53 9.77
CA ALA A 226 3.19 -3.60 10.17
C ALA A 226 3.69 -4.41 8.96
N TYR A 227 2.79 -4.72 8.01
CA TYR A 227 3.11 -5.39 6.76
C TYR A 227 4.10 -4.56 5.95
N MET A 228 3.86 -3.27 5.73
CA MET A 228 4.78 -2.39 5.00
C MET A 228 6.18 -2.37 5.65
N PHE A 229 6.30 -2.23 6.97
CA PHE A 229 7.61 -2.23 7.62
C PHE A 229 8.32 -3.59 7.53
N VAL A 230 7.60 -4.69 7.74
CA VAL A 230 8.23 -6.02 7.77
C VAL A 230 8.46 -6.53 6.35
N HIS A 231 7.43 -6.58 5.51
CA HIS A 231 7.53 -7.07 4.14
C HIS A 231 8.37 -6.14 3.26
N ASP A 232 7.93 -4.90 3.05
CA ASP A 232 8.59 -3.99 2.10
C ASP A 232 9.92 -3.48 2.67
N GLY A 233 9.92 -3.09 3.94
CA GLY A 233 11.11 -2.56 4.62
C GLY A 233 12.14 -3.65 4.94
N LEU A 234 11.78 -4.66 5.73
CA LEU A 234 12.76 -5.65 6.22
C LEU A 234 13.06 -6.77 5.21
N VAL A 235 12.03 -7.34 4.55
CA VAL A 235 12.25 -8.44 3.61
C VAL A 235 12.81 -7.92 2.30
N HIS A 236 12.14 -6.94 1.70
CA HIS A 236 12.48 -6.40 0.37
C HIS A 236 13.47 -5.24 0.39
N LYS A 237 13.83 -4.72 1.57
CA LYS A 237 14.80 -3.63 1.74
C LYS A 237 14.44 -2.39 0.91
N ARG A 238 13.14 -2.11 0.74
CA ARG A 238 12.65 -0.92 0.01
C ARG A 238 13.04 0.37 0.74
N PHE A 239 13.10 0.33 2.07
CA PHE A 239 13.54 1.44 2.91
C PHE A 239 14.19 0.92 4.20
N PRO A 240 15.07 1.71 4.86
CA PRO A 240 15.71 1.29 6.10
C PRO A 240 14.70 1.20 7.25
N VAL A 241 14.65 0.05 7.93
CA VAL A 241 13.76 -0.21 9.08
C VAL A 241 14.44 -0.08 10.45
N GLY A 242 15.70 0.36 10.46
CA GLY A 242 16.45 0.58 11.71
C GLY A 242 16.60 -0.68 12.57
N PRO A 243 16.50 -0.57 13.91
CA PRO A 243 16.72 -1.67 14.85
C PRO A 243 15.73 -2.84 14.73
N ILE A 244 14.62 -2.64 14.02
CA ILE A 244 13.60 -3.67 13.79
C ILE A 244 14.20 -4.89 13.06
N ALA A 245 15.22 -4.66 12.23
CA ALA A 245 15.95 -5.73 11.54
C ALA A 245 16.73 -6.67 12.48
N ASP A 246 17.00 -6.23 13.71
CA ASP A 246 17.79 -6.98 14.68
C ASP A 246 16.95 -7.92 15.55
N VAL A 247 15.62 -7.76 15.51
CA VAL A 247 14.67 -8.59 16.26
C VAL A 247 14.71 -10.03 15.73
N PRO A 248 15.04 -11.04 16.57
CA PRO A 248 15.21 -12.43 16.11
C PRO A 248 14.00 -12.99 15.38
N TYR A 249 12.79 -12.71 15.89
CA TYR A 249 11.56 -13.18 15.27
C TYR A 249 11.33 -12.58 13.88
N LEU A 250 11.51 -11.26 13.72
CA LEU A 250 11.32 -10.59 12.43
C LEU A 250 12.39 -11.03 11.42
N ARG A 251 13.60 -11.36 11.88
CA ARG A 251 14.61 -12.01 11.05
C ARG A 251 14.17 -13.39 10.57
N LYS A 252 13.52 -14.19 11.44
CA LYS A 252 12.93 -15.49 11.08
C LYS A 252 11.82 -15.32 10.04
N VAL A 253 10.91 -14.36 10.24
CA VAL A 253 9.86 -14.00 9.27
C VAL A 253 10.46 -13.61 7.92
N ALA A 254 11.49 -12.76 7.91
CA ALA A 254 12.12 -12.33 6.67
C ALA A 254 12.86 -13.46 5.95
N ALA A 255 13.45 -14.41 6.69
CA ALA A 255 14.04 -15.62 6.14
C ALA A 255 12.96 -16.54 5.53
N ALA A 256 11.84 -16.73 6.23
CA ALA A 256 10.72 -17.53 5.76
C ALA A 256 10.13 -16.97 4.44
N HIS A 257 9.93 -15.65 4.37
CA HIS A 257 9.47 -14.99 3.15
C HIS A 257 10.49 -15.05 2.01
N GLN A 258 11.80 -15.07 2.30
CA GLN A 258 12.80 -15.29 1.26
C GLN A 258 12.69 -16.68 0.62
N LEU A 259 12.37 -17.70 1.42
CA LEU A 259 12.17 -19.06 0.92
C LEU A 259 10.91 -19.14 0.04
N HIS A 260 9.86 -18.38 0.36
CA HIS A 260 8.69 -18.26 -0.49
C HIS A 260 9.06 -17.86 -1.93
N HIS A 261 9.89 -16.83 -2.09
CA HIS A 261 10.37 -16.37 -3.41
C HIS A 261 11.25 -17.37 -4.17
N THR A 262 11.65 -18.48 -3.55
CA THR A 262 12.36 -19.56 -4.24
C THR A 262 11.43 -20.64 -4.78
N ASP A 263 10.12 -20.50 -4.57
CA ASP A 263 9.07 -21.47 -4.92
C ASP A 263 9.31 -22.89 -4.40
N LYS A 264 10.16 -23.04 -3.37
CA LYS A 264 10.35 -24.29 -2.64
C LYS A 264 9.10 -24.63 -1.84
N PHE A 265 8.96 -25.89 -1.46
CA PHE A 265 7.83 -26.37 -0.65
C PHE A 265 6.46 -26.03 -1.25
N ASN A 266 6.33 -26.10 -2.58
CA ASN A 266 5.13 -25.72 -3.32
C ASN A 266 4.69 -24.25 -3.10
N GLY A 267 5.65 -23.34 -2.92
CA GLY A 267 5.39 -21.92 -2.69
C GLY A 267 5.00 -21.57 -1.25
N VAL A 268 5.13 -22.48 -0.29
CA VAL A 268 4.95 -22.18 1.14
C VAL A 268 6.21 -21.46 1.67
N PRO A 269 6.10 -20.41 2.51
CA PRO A 269 4.90 -19.90 3.18
C PRO A 269 4.12 -18.81 2.43
N TYR A 270 2.83 -18.67 2.73
CA TYR A 270 1.97 -17.61 2.18
C TYR A 270 1.62 -16.51 3.21
N GLY A 271 1.66 -16.82 4.50
CA GLY A 271 1.53 -15.85 5.59
C GLY A 271 2.83 -15.09 5.81
N LEU A 272 2.74 -13.84 6.25
CA LEU A 272 3.91 -13.05 6.58
C LEU A 272 4.40 -13.43 7.99
N PHE A 273 3.59 -13.16 9.01
CA PHE A 273 3.97 -13.43 10.39
C PHE A 273 3.86 -14.91 10.74
N LEU A 274 2.89 -15.63 10.18
CA LEU A 274 2.76 -17.08 10.34
C LEU A 274 3.69 -17.87 9.42
N GLY A 275 4.42 -17.21 8.53
CA GLY A 275 5.26 -17.89 7.54
C GLY A 275 6.29 -18.87 8.14
N PRO A 276 6.99 -18.55 9.24
CA PRO A 276 7.86 -19.50 9.91
C PRO A 276 7.13 -20.79 10.36
N LYS A 277 5.91 -20.65 10.87
CA LYS A 277 5.09 -21.79 11.31
C LYS A 277 4.60 -22.62 10.13
N GLU A 278 4.22 -21.99 9.03
CA GLU A 278 3.85 -22.72 7.81
C GLU A 278 5.00 -23.53 7.24
N LEU A 279 6.24 -23.00 7.29
CA LEU A 279 7.43 -23.75 6.91
C LEU A 279 7.69 -24.93 7.84
N GLU A 280 7.50 -24.75 9.15
CA GLU A 280 7.59 -25.84 10.13
C GLU A 280 6.62 -26.98 9.80
N GLU A 281 5.38 -26.65 9.43
CA GLU A 281 4.33 -27.62 9.09
C GLU A 281 4.64 -28.44 7.83
N VAL A 282 5.41 -27.89 6.88
CA VAL A 282 5.83 -28.59 5.65
C VAL A 282 7.25 -29.18 5.74
N GLY A 283 7.88 -29.13 6.91
CA GLY A 283 9.21 -29.70 7.16
C GLY A 283 10.38 -28.85 6.63
N GLY A 284 10.17 -27.56 6.35
CA GLY A 284 11.19 -26.63 5.83
C GLY A 284 12.13 -26.00 6.86
N ASN A 285 12.24 -26.59 8.05
CA ASN A 285 13.00 -26.02 9.17
C ASN A 285 14.50 -25.92 8.89
N GLU A 286 15.07 -26.92 8.24
CA GLU A 286 16.50 -26.89 7.92
C GLU A 286 16.83 -25.76 6.94
N GLU A 287 16.01 -25.57 5.91
CA GLU A 287 16.16 -24.49 4.93
C GLU A 287 15.98 -23.12 5.58
N LEU A 288 15.02 -23.01 6.50
CA LEU A 288 14.78 -21.80 7.27
C LEU A 288 16.00 -21.44 8.14
N ASP A 289 16.55 -22.40 8.88
CA ASP A 289 17.73 -22.18 9.73
C ASP A 289 19.00 -21.85 8.92
N LYS A 290 19.15 -22.48 7.75
CA LYS A 290 20.21 -22.15 6.77
C LYS A 290 20.08 -20.70 6.29
N GLU A 291 18.87 -20.25 5.98
CA GLU A 291 18.60 -18.87 5.55
C GLU A 291 18.84 -17.85 6.67
N ILE A 292 18.37 -18.14 7.89
CA ILE A 292 18.61 -17.29 9.07
C ILE A 292 20.11 -17.14 9.32
N SER A 293 20.86 -18.25 9.31
CA SER A 293 22.31 -18.25 9.49
C SER A 293 23.02 -17.42 8.42
N ARG A 294 22.58 -17.53 7.16
CA ARG A 294 23.11 -16.72 6.05
C ARG A 294 22.86 -15.22 6.29
N ARG A 295 21.65 -14.84 6.71
CA ARG A 295 21.29 -13.44 7.02
C ARG A 295 22.12 -12.88 8.17
N ILE A 296 22.31 -13.65 9.26
CA ILE A 296 23.16 -13.25 10.39
C ILE A 296 24.61 -13.04 9.95
N LYS A 297 25.16 -13.94 9.14
CA LYS A 297 26.54 -13.84 8.63
C LYS A 297 26.71 -12.60 7.75
N SER A 298 25.76 -12.33 6.85
CA SER A 298 25.75 -11.14 6.00
C SER A 298 25.66 -9.85 6.82
N TYR A 299 24.83 -9.83 7.86
CA TYR A 299 24.72 -8.69 8.76
C TYR A 299 26.04 -8.43 9.51
N LYS A 300 26.63 -9.46 10.13
CA LYS A 300 27.93 -9.34 10.83
C LYS A 300 29.06 -8.86 9.91
N LYS A 301 29.06 -9.31 8.65
CA LYS A 301 30.02 -8.85 7.64
C LYS A 301 29.84 -7.36 7.35
N ALA A 302 28.60 -6.91 7.18
CA ALA A 302 28.29 -5.49 6.91
C ALA A 302 28.62 -4.57 8.09
N SER A 303 28.36 -5.02 9.34
CA SER A 303 28.69 -4.26 10.54
C SER A 303 30.19 -4.24 10.83
N GLY A 304 30.91 -5.33 10.55
CA GLY A 304 32.36 -5.42 10.75
C GLY A 304 33.17 -4.55 9.79
N SER A 305 32.73 -4.43 8.53
CA SER A 305 33.39 -3.58 7.52
C SER A 305 33.25 -2.08 7.74
N GLY A 306 32.41 -1.64 8.68
CA GLY A 306 32.22 -0.21 9.02
C GLY A 306 33.14 0.30 10.14
N SER A 307 33.98 -0.56 10.73
CA SER A 307 34.85 -0.23 11.87
C SER A 307 36.32 0.04 11.50
N THR A 308 36.65 0.00 10.21
CA THR A 308 37.98 0.30 9.67
C THR A 308 37.85 1.33 8.55
N SER A 309 37.56 2.58 8.91
CA SER A 309 37.70 3.77 8.07
C SER A 309 38.02 4.96 8.96
#